data_AF-A0A661DML2-F1
#
_entry.id   AF-A0A661DML2-F1
#
_cell.length_a   1.000
_cell.length_b   1.000
_cell.length_c   1.000
_cell.angle_alpha   90.00
_cell.angle_beta   90.00
_cell.angle_gamma   90.00
#
_symmetry.space_group_name_H-M   'P 1'
#
loop_
_entity.id
_entity.type
_entity.pdbx_description
1 polymer ?
#
loop_
_entity_poly.entity_id
_entity_poly.type
_entity_poly.pdbx_seq_one_letter_code
_entity_poly.pdbx_strand_id
1 'polypeptide(L)' 'MFDNGQTVVHVKTDAEYIVLETPDDKHRLEHSNERYYSYCPADDRWSIHKTVWVRCEKEMEDGRFILAIK' A
#
# COMPACT_ATOMS: atom_id res chain seq x y z
N MET A 1 3.26 -4.21 9.94
CA MET A 1 4.12 -3.26 9.22
C MET A 1 4.70 -3.93 7.99
N PHE A 2 4.54 -3.28 6.85
CA PHE A 2 5.08 -3.70 5.56
C PHE A 2 6.29 -2.84 5.19
N ASP A 3 7.09 -3.30 4.24
CA ASP A 3 8.28 -2.60 3.74
C ASP A 3 8.16 -2.23 2.25
N ASN A 4 8.93 -1.23 1.83
CA ASN A 4 9.02 -0.83 0.42
C ASN A 4 9.44 -2.02 -0.45
N GLY A 5 8.74 -2.18 -1.59
CA GLY A 5 8.94 -3.28 -2.53
C GLY A 5 8.23 -4.58 -2.16
N GLN A 6 7.66 -4.71 -0.96
CA GLN A 6 6.88 -5.90 -0.61
C GLN A 6 5.57 -5.95 -1.38
N THR A 7 5.17 -7.17 -1.74
CA THR A 7 3.83 -7.42 -2.29
C THR A 7 2.87 -7.73 -1.15
N VAL A 8 1.75 -7.01 -1.09
CA VAL A 8 0.64 -7.24 -0.17
C VAL A 8 -0.59 -7.68 -0.95
N VAL A 9 -1.44 -8.47 -0.31
CA VAL A 9 -2.70 -8.96 -0.87
C VAL A 9 -3.86 -8.36 -0.10
N HIS A 10 -4.80 -7.74 -0.79
CA HIS A 10 -6.03 -7.28 -0.16
C HIS A 10 -6.99 -8.46 0.06
N VAL A 11 -7.25 -8.80 1.32
CA VAL A 11 -7.92 -10.04 1.76
C VAL A 11 -9.30 -10.23 1.12
N LYS A 12 -10.05 -9.14 0.88
CA LYS A 12 -11.41 -9.24 0.31
C LYS A 12 -11.42 -9.54 -1.19
N THR A 13 -10.45 -9.02 -1.92
CA THR A 13 -10.46 -9.03 -3.40
C THR A 13 -9.40 -9.92 -4.00
N ASP A 14 -8.49 -10.44 -3.17
CA ASP A 14 -7.31 -11.21 -3.59
C ASP A 14 -6.41 -10.45 -4.57
N ALA A 15 -6.49 -9.12 -4.53
CA ALA A 15 -5.74 -8.25 -5.42
C ALA A 15 -4.35 -7.98 -4.81
N GLU A 16 -3.32 -8.15 -5.64
CA GLU A 16 -1.93 -7.93 -5.25
C GLU A 16 -1.49 -6.50 -5.54
N TYR A 17 -0.75 -5.93 -4.58
CA TYR A 17 -0.21 -4.59 -4.65
C TYR A 17 1.24 -4.57 -4.20
N ILE A 18 2.06 -3.69 -4.79
CA ILE A 18 3.44 -3.44 -4.36
C ILE A 18 3.46 -2.17 -3.52
N VAL A 19 4.04 -2.26 -2.32
CA VAL A 19 4.29 -1.11 -1.46
C VAL A 19 5.41 -0.26 -2.07
N LEU A 20 5.16 1.04 -2.25
CA LEU A 20 6.11 1.99 -2.81
C LEU A 20 6.75 2.84 -1.71
N GLU A 21 5.94 3.31 -0.76
CA GLU A 21 6.39 4.09 0.41
C GLU A 21 5.70 3.58 1.68
N THR A 22 6.47 3.56 2.76
CA THR A 22 6.02 3.24 4.12
C THR A 22 5.83 4.51 4.96
N PRO A 23 5.01 4.44 6.03
CA PRO A 23 4.92 5.48 7.06
C PRO A 23 6.29 5.96 7.55
N ASP A 24 6.53 7.27 7.49
CA ASP A 24 7.71 7.91 8.08
C ASP A 24 7.31 9.08 8.99
N ASP A 25 8.24 9.95 9.39
CA ASP A 25 7.99 11.14 10.22
C ASP A 25 7.92 12.47 9.46
N LYS A 26 8.16 12.46 8.15
CA LYS A 26 8.25 13.65 7.31
C LYS A 26 7.01 13.86 6.45
N HIS A 27 6.30 12.79 6.14
CA HIS A 27 5.13 12.80 5.28
C HIS A 27 3.88 12.43 6.07
N ARG A 28 2.80 13.18 5.85
CA ARG A 28 1.51 13.03 6.51
C ARG A 28 0.40 13.36 5.51
N LEU A 29 -0.77 12.77 5.71
CA LEU A 29 -1.97 13.12 4.97
C LEU A 29 -2.46 14.50 5.43
N GLU A 30 -2.66 15.43 4.48
CA GLU A 30 -3.04 16.83 4.79
C GLU A 30 -4.32 16.92 5.65
N HIS A 31 -5.36 16.17 5.29
CA HIS A 31 -6.67 16.26 5.93
C HIS A 31 -6.76 15.63 7.34
N SER A 32 -5.87 14.69 7.68
CA SER A 32 -5.96 13.90 8.93
C SER A 32 -4.69 13.95 9.78
N ASN A 33 -3.59 14.48 9.23
CA ASN A 33 -2.26 14.46 9.82
C ASN A 33 -1.79 13.02 10.20
N GLU A 34 -2.33 11.99 9.54
CA GLU A 34 -1.93 10.60 9.77
C GLU A 34 -0.79 10.19 8.84
N ARG A 35 0.01 9.21 9.27
CA ARG A 35 0.99 8.55 8.42
C ARG A 35 0.30 7.68 7.37
N TYR A 36 0.94 7.44 6.24
CA TYR A 36 0.37 6.69 5.12
C TYR A 36 1.35 5.71 4.51
N TYR A 37 0.79 4.74 3.79
CA TYR A 37 1.48 3.95 2.79
C TYR A 37 1.08 4.44 1.39
N SER A 38 2.01 4.39 0.44
CA SER A 38 1.68 4.45 -0.99
C SER A 38 1.97 3.11 -1.65
N TYR A 39 1.11 2.69 -2.58
CA TYR A 39 1.19 1.39 -3.23
C TYR A 39 0.52 1.42 -4.60
N CYS A 40 0.83 0.43 -5.43
CA CYS A 40 0.22 0.29 -6.76
C CYS A 40 -0.10 -1.18 -7.07
N PRO A 41 -0.95 -1.48 -8.06
CA PRO A 41 -1.19 -2.86 -8.50
C PRO A 41 0.13 -3.58 -8.86
N ALA A 42 0.25 -4.85 -8.47
CA ALA A 42 1.41 -5.66 -8.76
C ALA A 42 1.44 -6.19 -10.20
N ASP A 43 0.31 -6.16 -10.91
CA ASP A 43 0.22 -6.63 -12.29
C ASP A 43 0.82 -5.63 -13.30
N ASP A 44 1.36 -6.18 -14.40
CA ASP A 44 1.95 -5.40 -15.50
C ASP A 44 0.95 -5.05 -16.60
N ARG A 45 -0.34 -5.40 -16.42
CA ARG A 45 -1.40 -5.10 -17.39
C ARG A 45 -1.68 -3.60 -17.55
N TRP A 46 -1.07 -2.75 -16.72
CA TRP A 46 -1.28 -1.29 -16.67
C TRP A 46 0.03 -0.47 -16.78
N SER A 47 1.02 -0.98 -17.52
CA SER A 47 2.44 -0.58 -17.49
C SER A 47 2.85 0.79 -18.05
N ILE A 48 1.94 1.75 -18.24
CA ILE A 48 2.31 3.16 -18.54
C ILE A 48 1.72 4.19 -17.57
N HIS A 49 0.73 3.80 -16.75
CA HIS A 49 0.08 4.68 -15.77
C HIS A 49 -0.44 3.88 -14.56
N LYS A 50 0.43 3.13 -13.86
CA LYS A 50 0.00 2.44 -12.63
C LYS A 50 -0.54 3.49 -11.66
N THR A 51 -1.83 3.41 -11.34
CA THR A 51 -2.44 4.33 -10.37
C THR A 51 -1.78 4.08 -9.01
N VAL A 52 -1.19 5.13 -8.44
CA VAL A 52 -0.66 5.10 -7.08
C VAL A 52 -1.81 5.40 -6.13
N TRP A 53 -2.05 4.47 -5.21
CA TRP A 53 -3.03 4.64 -4.14
C TRP A 53 -2.29 5.04 -2.88
N VAL A 54 -2.94 5.90 -2.09
CA VAL A 54 -2.46 6.34 -0.79
C VAL A 54 -3.49 5.93 0.24
N ARG A 55 -3.05 5.32 1.34
CA ARG A 55 -3.93 4.86 2.42
C ARG A 55 -3.26 5.09 3.76
N CYS A 56 -4.03 5.47 4.79
CA CYS A 56 -3.43 5.69 6.10
C CYS A 56 -2.90 4.40 6.72
N GLU A 57 -1.90 4.53 7.58
CA GLU A 57 -1.20 3.41 8.22
C GLU A 57 -2.16 2.46 8.93
N LYS A 58 -3.10 3.02 9.71
CA LYS A 58 -4.08 2.23 10.47
C LYS A 58 -4.92 1.34 9.57
N GLU A 59 -5.34 1.83 8.41
CA GLU A 59 -6.15 1.05 7.47
C GLU A 59 -5.35 0.01 6.67
N MET A 60 -4.04 0.20 6.52
CA MET A 60 -3.18 -0.82 5.92
C MET A 60 -2.89 -1.95 6.92
N GLU A 61 -2.82 -1.62 8.20
CA GLU A 61 -2.47 -2.56 9.28
C GLU A 61 -3.68 -3.14 10.04
N ASP A 62 -4.91 -2.81 9.64
CA ASP A 62 -6.14 -3.32 10.27
C ASP A 62 -6.50 -4.78 9.88
N GLY A 63 -5.66 -5.43 9.09
CA GLY A 63 -5.87 -6.80 8.61
C GLY A 63 -6.56 -6.91 7.24
N ARG A 64 -6.90 -5.79 6.59
CA ARG A 64 -7.37 -5.80 5.18
C ARG A 64 -6.28 -6.23 4.20
N PHE A 65 -5.01 -6.05 4.56
CA PHE A 65 -3.86 -6.41 3.74
C PHE A 65 -2.99 -7.42 4.50
N ILE A 66 -2.48 -8.40 3.78
CA ILE A 66 -1.53 -9.39 4.30
C ILE A 66 -0.31 -9.46 3.37
N LEU A 67 0.86 -9.81 3.92
CA LEU A 67 2.06 -10.01 3.12
C LEU A 67 1.84 -11.21 2.18
N ALA A 68 2.12 -11.04 0.89
CA ALA A 68 2.14 -12.16 -0.04
C ALA A 68 3.32 -13.07 0.31
N ILE A 69 3.02 -14.29 0.76
CA ILE A 69 4.06 -15.32 1.00
C ILE A 69 4.35 -15.94 -0.36
N LYS A 70 5.51 -15.60 -0.96
CA LYS A 70 6.05 -16.28 -2.14
C LYS A 70 7.09 -17.31 -1.73
#